data_AF-A0A089LQI8-F1
#
_entry.id   AF-A0A089LQI8-F1
#
_cell.length_a   1.000
_cell.length_b   1.000
_cell.length_c   1.000
_cell.angle_alpha   90.00
_cell.angle_beta   90.00
_cell.angle_gamma   90.00
#
_symmetry.space_group_name_H-M   'P 1'
#
loop_
_entity.id
_entity.type
_entity.pdbx_description
1 polymer ?
#
loop_
_entity_poly.entity_id
_entity_poly.type
_entity_poly.pdbx_seq_one_letter_code
_entity_poly.pdbx_strand_id
1 'polypeptide(L)'
;MDFLRDAFGAEYACSQWCDLLELKGAEPLAWYGDDYYAGKPAVTVNACGQGQIYYAGTQPEERFWTGLLGGIADKFGIPGFAGLPEGVQISRRSGENGSFLFVLNLSREPQTLALPRDYAGLLGGAIHNGELKLEPFGVEILRLL
;
A
#
# COMPACT_ATOMS: atom_id res chain seq x y z
N MET A 1 14.48 -17.44 -11.15
CA MET A 1 14.09 -16.20 -10.46
C MET A 1 13.58 -16.68 -9.13
N ASP A 2 14.19 -16.22 -8.04
CA ASP A 2 13.85 -16.69 -6.71
C ASP A 2 12.46 -16.16 -6.32
N PHE A 3 11.82 -16.82 -5.36
CA PHE A 3 10.49 -16.46 -4.91
C PHE A 3 10.34 -16.63 -3.40
N LEU A 4 9.42 -15.86 -2.84
CA LEU A 4 8.97 -15.99 -1.47
C LEU A 4 7.68 -16.76 -1.41
N ARG A 5 7.50 -17.58 -0.38
CA ARG A 5 6.22 -18.19 -0.03
C ARG A 5 5.76 -17.63 1.31
N ASP A 6 4.51 -17.19 1.40
CA ASP A 6 3.90 -16.77 2.68
C ASP A 6 3.30 -17.95 3.45
N ALA A 7 2.77 -17.68 4.65
CA ALA A 7 2.19 -18.69 5.52
C ALA A 7 0.93 -19.37 4.95
N PHE A 8 0.33 -18.79 3.91
CA PHE A 8 -0.86 -19.31 3.22
C PHE A 8 -0.51 -20.03 1.91
N GLY A 9 0.78 -20.11 1.57
CA GLY A 9 1.26 -20.77 0.36
C GLY A 9 1.22 -19.90 -0.89
N ALA A 10 0.91 -18.60 -0.77
CA ALA A 10 1.01 -17.69 -1.91
C ALA A 10 2.49 -17.39 -2.20
N GLU A 11 2.83 -17.35 -3.49
CA GLU A 11 4.18 -17.16 -3.99
C GLU A 11 4.36 -15.77 -4.57
N TYR A 12 5.53 -15.16 -4.39
CA TYR A 12 5.84 -13.79 -4.82
C TYR A 12 7.25 -13.77 -5.39
N ALA A 13 7.46 -13.17 -6.57
CA ALA A 13 8.83 -13.03 -7.08
C ALA A 13 9.68 -12.17 -6.13
N CYS A 14 10.96 -12.47 -6.00
CA CYS A 14 11.93 -11.62 -5.32
C CYS A 14 13.21 -11.45 -6.14
N SER A 15 14.01 -10.46 -5.76
CA SER A 15 15.16 -10.02 -6.55
C SER A 15 16.23 -9.30 -5.71
N GLN A 16 17.29 -8.86 -6.39
CA GLN A 16 18.40 -8.04 -5.88
C GLN A 16 19.37 -8.77 -4.94
N TRP A 17 18.91 -9.28 -3.80
CA TRP A 17 19.72 -10.03 -2.83
C TRP A 17 18.87 -11.04 -2.06
N CYS A 18 19.52 -11.98 -1.38
CA CYS A 18 18.89 -12.92 -0.44
C CYS A 18 19.73 -13.01 0.83
N ASP A 19 19.28 -12.35 1.90
CA ASP A 19 19.89 -12.48 3.23
C ASP A 19 19.46 -13.79 3.90
N LEU A 20 20.44 -14.53 4.43
CA LEU A 20 20.22 -15.77 5.17
C LEU A 20 20.01 -15.47 6.65
N LEU A 21 18.76 -15.42 7.07
CA LEU A 21 18.38 -14.97 8.41
C LEU A 21 18.43 -16.09 9.45
N GLU A 22 18.96 -15.76 10.61
CA GLU A 22 18.82 -16.53 11.86
C GLU A 22 17.94 -15.73 12.82
N LEU A 23 16.79 -16.29 13.21
CA LEU A 23 15.81 -15.57 14.02
C LEU A 23 16.20 -15.58 15.50
N LYS A 24 16.24 -14.40 16.11
CA LYS A 24 16.44 -14.21 17.56
C LYS A 24 15.23 -13.50 18.16
N GLY A 25 14.13 -14.24 18.31
CA GLY A 25 12.86 -13.75 18.85
C GLY A 25 11.88 -13.20 17.82
N ALA A 26 12.32 -12.98 16.57
CA ALA A 26 11.44 -12.60 15.47
C ALA A 26 10.63 -13.81 14.95
N GLU A 27 9.47 -13.52 14.39
CA GLU A 27 8.58 -14.46 13.73
C GLU A 27 8.69 -14.32 12.20
N PRO A 28 8.77 -15.42 11.45
CA PRO A 28 8.76 -15.37 9.99
C PRO A 28 7.36 -15.05 9.44
N LEU A 29 7.31 -14.20 8.42
CA LEU A 29 6.12 -13.88 7.64
C LEU A 29 6.15 -14.54 6.24
N ALA A 30 7.35 -14.68 5.68
CA ALA A 30 7.59 -15.34 4.40
C ALA A 30 8.96 -16.03 4.38
N TRP A 31 9.07 -17.06 3.56
CA TRP A 31 10.27 -17.90 3.41
C TRP A 31 10.73 -17.94 1.97
N TYR A 32 12.03 -18.10 1.73
CA TYR A 32 12.54 -18.40 0.39
C TYR A 32 11.99 -19.74 -0.10
N GLY A 33 11.61 -19.80 -1.37
CA GLY A 33 10.97 -20.95 -1.98
C GLY A 33 11.90 -21.86 -2.78
N ASP A 34 13.08 -21.37 -3.16
CA ASP A 34 14.01 -22.05 -4.06
C ASP A 34 15.46 -22.04 -3.52
N ASP A 35 16.34 -22.75 -4.23
CA ASP A 35 17.79 -22.81 -3.99
C ASP A 35 18.19 -23.46 -2.64
N TYR A 36 19.48 -23.43 -2.29
CA TYR A 36 20.03 -24.07 -1.08
C TYR A 36 19.51 -23.46 0.23
N TYR A 37 18.83 -22.31 0.17
CA TYR A 37 18.23 -21.61 1.30
C TYR A 37 16.70 -21.67 1.31
N ALA A 38 16.09 -22.51 0.47
CA ALA A 38 14.67 -22.80 0.53
C ALA A 38 14.22 -23.14 1.96
N GLY A 39 13.10 -22.57 2.39
CA GLY A 39 12.58 -22.69 3.74
C GLY A 39 13.27 -21.82 4.80
N LYS A 40 14.29 -21.03 4.44
CA LYS A 40 14.82 -20.00 5.35
C LYS A 40 13.90 -18.78 5.39
N PRO A 41 13.74 -18.10 6.54
CA PRO A 41 12.97 -16.86 6.63
C PRO A 41 13.56 -15.77 5.74
N ALA A 42 12.68 -15.10 4.99
CA ALA A 42 13.03 -13.99 4.10
C ALA A 42 12.43 -12.67 4.59
N VAL A 43 11.21 -12.71 5.12
CA VAL A 43 10.54 -11.53 5.72
C VAL A 43 10.11 -11.91 7.12
N THR A 44 10.38 -11.04 8.09
CA THR A 44 10.17 -11.31 9.51
C THR A 44 9.54 -10.11 10.21
N VAL A 45 8.90 -10.37 11.36
CA VAL A 45 8.41 -9.35 12.28
C VAL A 45 8.90 -9.66 13.68
N ASN A 46 9.32 -8.65 14.42
CA ASN A 46 9.68 -8.78 15.83
C ASN A 46 8.89 -7.77 16.67
N ALA A 47 8.40 -8.20 17.83
CA ALA A 47 7.85 -7.27 18.82
C ALA A 47 9.00 -6.52 19.51
N CYS A 48 8.92 -5.19 19.58
CA CYS A 48 9.93 -4.36 20.21
C CYS A 48 9.26 -3.23 21.00
N GLY A 49 9.33 -3.31 22.33
CA GLY A 49 8.60 -2.40 23.21
C GLY A 49 7.08 -2.46 22.94
N GLN A 50 6.49 -1.32 22.60
CA GLN A 50 5.07 -1.21 22.24
C GLN A 50 4.81 -1.34 20.73
N GLY A 51 5.86 -1.54 19.93
CA GLY A 51 5.79 -1.56 18.47
C GLY A 51 6.25 -2.88 17.86
N GLN A 52 6.39 -2.84 16.54
CA GLN A 52 6.87 -3.96 15.74
C GLN A 52 7.94 -3.49 14.77
N ILE A 53 8.92 -4.34 14.51
CA ILE A 53 9.97 -4.12 13.51
C ILE A 53 9.81 -5.19 12.45
N TYR A 54 9.67 -4.79 11.19
CA TYR A 54 9.60 -5.67 10.04
C TYR A 54 10.94 -5.63 9.31
N TYR A 55 11.43 -6.79 8.89
CA TYR A 55 12.68 -6.92 8.15
C TYR A 55 12.43 -7.74 6.90
N ALA A 56 12.83 -7.22 5.73
CA ALA A 56 12.81 -7.93 4.46
C ALA A 56 14.26 -8.14 3.99
N GLY A 57 14.68 -9.41 3.94
CA GLY A 57 16.01 -9.85 3.53
C GLY A 57 16.19 -9.96 2.02
N THR A 58 15.28 -9.39 1.23
CA THR A 58 15.31 -9.39 -0.25
C THR A 58 14.45 -8.24 -0.77
N GLN A 59 14.32 -8.11 -2.09
CA GLN A 59 13.36 -7.22 -2.75
C GLN A 59 12.19 -8.02 -3.35
N PRO A 60 11.05 -8.16 -2.65
CA PRO A 60 9.81 -8.75 -3.18
C PRO A 60 9.15 -7.90 -4.27
N GLU A 61 8.32 -8.55 -5.10
CA GLU A 61 7.42 -7.89 -6.04
C GLU A 61 6.36 -7.01 -5.35
N GLU A 62 5.76 -6.11 -6.11
CA GLU A 62 4.80 -5.11 -5.61
C GLU A 62 3.62 -5.72 -4.85
N ARG A 63 3.04 -6.83 -5.35
CA ARG A 63 1.89 -7.47 -4.71
C ARG A 63 2.17 -7.91 -3.27
N PHE A 64 3.40 -8.33 -2.98
CA PHE A 64 3.81 -8.67 -1.61
C PHE A 64 3.75 -7.43 -0.71
N TRP A 65 4.28 -6.30 -1.18
CA TRP A 65 4.28 -5.04 -0.45
C TRP A 65 2.88 -4.49 -0.24
N THR A 66 2.02 -4.54 -1.27
CA THR A 66 0.61 -4.13 -1.15
C THR A 66 -0.10 -4.93 -0.06
N GLY A 67 0.10 -6.25 -0.02
CA GLY A 67 -0.48 -7.11 1.02
C GLY A 67 0.07 -6.83 2.41
N LEU A 68 1.39 -6.77 2.56
CA LEU A 68 2.05 -6.56 3.85
C LEU A 68 1.74 -5.17 4.43
N LEU A 69 1.95 -4.11 3.66
CA LEU A 69 1.73 -2.73 4.12
C LEU A 69 0.24 -2.44 4.31
N GLY A 70 -0.62 -2.99 3.46
CA GLY A 70 -2.08 -2.92 3.63
C GLY A 70 -2.54 -3.59 4.93
N GLY A 71 -2.07 -4.82 5.20
CA GLY A 71 -2.40 -5.52 6.44
C GLY A 71 -1.87 -4.81 7.70
N ILE A 72 -0.70 -4.17 7.63
CA ILE A 72 -0.18 -3.33 8.72
C ILE A 72 -1.08 -2.10 8.91
N ALA A 73 -1.46 -1.40 7.84
CA ALA A 73 -2.35 -0.25 7.92
C ALA A 73 -3.70 -0.63 8.55
N ASP A 74 -4.32 -1.71 8.12
CA ASP A 74 -5.59 -2.21 8.65
C ASP A 74 -5.47 -2.57 10.13
N LYS A 75 -4.41 -3.29 10.52
CA LYS A 75 -4.14 -3.69 11.91
C LYS A 75 -4.05 -2.50 12.86
N PHE A 76 -3.48 -1.39 12.40
CA PHE A 76 -3.30 -0.18 13.20
C PHE A 76 -4.37 0.88 12.94
N GLY A 77 -5.40 0.58 12.14
CA GLY A 77 -6.48 1.52 11.82
C GLY A 77 -6.01 2.76 11.06
N ILE A 78 -4.93 2.64 10.29
CA ILE A 78 -4.40 3.74 9.47
C ILE A 78 -5.35 3.92 8.27
N PRO A 79 -6.02 5.08 8.13
CA PRO A 79 -6.99 5.28 7.07
C PRO A 79 -6.31 5.38 5.70
N GLY A 80 -6.92 4.76 4.70
CA GLY A 80 -6.48 4.82 3.31
C GLY A 80 -7.64 4.71 2.33
N PHE A 81 -7.36 4.94 1.05
CA PHE A 81 -8.28 4.64 -0.04
C PHE A 81 -7.82 3.33 -0.69
N ALA A 82 -8.63 2.28 -0.55
CA ALA A 82 -8.35 0.99 -1.18
C ALA A 82 -8.85 1.00 -2.64
N GLY A 83 -8.20 0.21 -3.49
CA GLY A 83 -8.68 -0.05 -4.86
C GLY A 83 -8.67 1.15 -5.79
N LEU A 84 -7.73 2.09 -5.60
CA LEU A 84 -7.56 3.19 -6.55
C LEU A 84 -7.18 2.65 -7.93
N PRO A 85 -7.73 3.22 -9.02
CA PRO A 85 -7.28 2.88 -10.36
C PRO A 85 -5.78 3.14 -10.53
N GLU A 86 -5.13 2.36 -11.40
CA GLU A 86 -3.72 2.55 -11.71
C GLU A 86 -3.44 3.99 -12.19
N GLY A 87 -2.39 4.60 -11.65
CA GLY A 87 -2.03 5.99 -11.93
C GLY A 87 -2.84 7.03 -11.15
N VAL A 88 -3.86 6.65 -10.36
CA VAL A 88 -4.55 7.59 -9.47
C VAL A 88 -3.82 7.66 -8.12
N GLN A 89 -3.51 8.88 -7.69
CA GLN A 89 -2.91 9.16 -6.38
C GLN A 89 -3.86 10.02 -5.54
N ILE A 90 -4.02 9.67 -4.26
CA ILE A 90 -4.68 10.51 -3.26
C ILE A 90 -3.70 10.86 -2.17
N SER A 91 -3.61 12.14 -1.83
CA SER A 91 -2.90 12.62 -0.64
C SER A 91 -3.81 13.51 0.21
N ARG A 92 -3.60 13.50 1.54
CA ARG A 92 -4.36 14.31 2.48
C ARG A 92 -3.49 15.42 3.04
N ARG A 93 -4.00 16.65 3.04
CA ARG A 93 -3.41 17.78 3.79
C ARG A 93 -4.45 18.29 4.79
N SER A 94 -4.00 18.51 6.03
CA SER A 94 -4.84 18.98 7.13
C SER A 94 -4.20 20.22 7.75
N GLY A 95 -5.00 21.21 8.11
CA GLY A 95 -4.56 22.42 8.81
C GLY A 95 -5.74 23.18 9.40
N GLU A 96 -5.53 24.44 9.79
CA GLU A 96 -6.55 25.29 10.43
C GLU A 96 -7.83 25.44 9.57
N ASN A 97 -7.69 25.42 8.24
CA ASN A 97 -8.80 25.60 7.29
C ASN A 97 -9.56 24.30 6.96
N GLY A 98 -9.23 23.20 7.65
CA GLY A 98 -9.84 21.88 7.47
C GLY A 98 -8.89 20.85 6.84
N SER A 99 -9.48 19.73 6.42
CA SER A 99 -8.78 18.64 5.74
C SER A 99 -9.19 18.56 4.28
N PHE A 100 -8.23 18.29 3.41
CA PHE A 100 -8.42 18.24 1.96
C PHE A 100 -7.75 17.01 1.38
N LEU A 101 -8.40 16.39 0.40
CA LEU A 101 -7.84 15.33 -0.43
C LEU A 101 -7.43 15.93 -1.77
N PHE A 102 -6.20 15.68 -2.17
CA PHE A 102 -5.69 15.98 -3.50
C PHE A 102 -5.75 14.69 -4.29
N VAL A 103 -6.64 14.64 -5.28
CA VAL A 103 -6.83 13.47 -6.15
C VAL A 103 -6.22 13.81 -7.51
N LEU A 104 -5.19 13.07 -7.88
CA LEU A 104 -4.44 13.27 -9.12
C LEU A 104 -4.59 12.02 -9.99
N ASN A 105 -5.00 12.21 -11.24
CA ASN A 105 -4.80 11.21 -12.28
C ASN A 105 -3.42 11.45 -12.90
N LEU A 106 -2.46 10.55 -12.70
CA LEU A 106 -1.11 10.64 -13.27
C LEU A 106 -0.98 9.87 -14.59
N SER A 107 -2.09 9.34 -15.11
CA SER A 107 -2.13 8.58 -16.36
C SER A 107 -2.58 9.44 -17.54
N ARG A 108 -2.37 8.89 -18.75
CA ARG A 108 -2.82 9.49 -20.04
C ARG A 108 -4.26 9.14 -20.39
N GLU A 109 -4.93 8.35 -19.57
CA GLU A 109 -6.29 7.87 -19.78
C GLU A 109 -7.23 8.52 -18.78
N PRO A 110 -8.52 8.73 -19.10
CA PRO A 110 -9.49 9.15 -18.12
C PRO A 110 -9.66 8.09 -17.03
N GLN A 111 -9.76 8.53 -15.77
CA GLN A 111 -9.92 7.66 -14.61
C GLN A 111 -11.22 7.98 -13.88
N THR A 112 -11.84 6.95 -13.32
CA THR A 112 -13.04 7.09 -12.49
C THR A 112 -12.81 6.34 -11.19
N LEU A 113 -13.02 7.02 -10.06
CA LEU A 113 -12.89 6.43 -8.74
C LEU A 113 -14.17 6.62 -7.93
N ALA A 114 -14.53 5.59 -7.18
CA ALA A 114 -15.62 5.66 -6.22
C ALA A 114 -15.19 6.50 -5.01
N LEU A 115 -16.09 7.38 -4.58
CA LEU A 115 -15.95 8.14 -3.36
C LEU A 115 -16.83 7.50 -2.28
N PRO A 116 -16.33 7.33 -1.03
CA PRO A 116 -17.10 6.69 0.04
C PRO A 116 -18.30 7.52 0.53
N ARG A 117 -18.38 8.77 0.11
CA ARG A 117 -19.42 9.76 0.45
C ARG A 117 -19.35 10.91 -0.55
N ASP A 118 -20.24 11.88 -0.40
CA ASP A 118 -20.21 13.09 -1.21
C ASP A 118 -19.11 14.04 -0.75
N TYR A 119 -18.46 14.71 -1.71
CA TYR A 119 -17.39 15.66 -1.46
C TYR A 119 -17.61 16.98 -2.20
N ALA A 120 -17.31 18.10 -1.55
CA ALA A 120 -17.24 19.39 -2.21
C ALA A 120 -15.90 19.54 -2.96
N GLY A 121 -15.95 19.64 -4.29
CA GLY A 121 -14.81 19.94 -5.14
C GLY A 121 -14.48 21.43 -5.11
N LEU A 122 -13.18 21.74 -5.02
CA LEU A 122 -12.70 23.12 -4.90
C LEU A 122 -12.19 23.71 -6.21
N LEU A 123 -11.78 22.88 -7.18
CA LEU A 123 -11.33 23.38 -8.48
C LEU A 123 -12.49 23.59 -9.44
N GLY A 124 -13.44 22.65 -9.48
CA GLY A 124 -14.65 22.75 -10.30
C GLY A 124 -15.86 23.41 -9.62
N GLY A 125 -15.83 23.56 -8.29
CA GLY A 125 -16.96 24.06 -7.49
C GLY A 125 -18.17 23.12 -7.43
N ALA A 126 -18.07 21.92 -8.02
CA ALA A 126 -19.13 20.92 -8.04
C ALA A 126 -19.11 20.05 -6.77
N ILE A 127 -20.27 19.48 -6.43
CA ILE A 127 -20.36 18.38 -5.45
C ILE A 127 -20.23 17.07 -6.23
N HIS A 128 -19.30 16.23 -5.80
CA HIS A 128 -19.05 14.90 -6.37
C HIS A 128 -19.77 13.85 -5.53
N ASN A 129 -20.81 13.24 -6.10
CA ASN A 129 -21.72 12.33 -5.38
C ASN A 129 -21.30 10.87 -5.59
N GLY A 130 -20.51 10.33 -4.66
CA GLY A 130 -20.09 8.92 -4.70
C GLY A 130 -19.12 8.52 -5.82
N GLU A 131 -18.82 9.42 -6.76
CA GLU A 131 -17.91 9.17 -7.88
C GLU A 131 -17.18 10.46 -8.25
N LEU A 132 -15.90 10.32 -8.64
CA LEU A 132 -15.11 11.37 -9.25
C LEU A 132 -14.53 10.85 -10.57
N LYS A 133 -14.81 11.58 -11.65
CA LYS A 133 -14.17 11.37 -12.95
C LYS A 133 -13.07 12.41 -13.17
N LEU A 134 -11.89 11.94 -13.53
CA LEU A 134 -10.74 12.77 -13.87
C LEU A 134 -10.31 12.50 -15.31
N GLU A 135 -10.16 13.58 -16.08
CA GLU A 135 -9.52 13.52 -17.40
C GLU A 135 -8.03 13.13 -17.28
N PRO A 136 -7.36 12.77 -18.38
CA PRO A 136 -5.91 12.55 -18.39
C PRO A 136 -5.16 13.71 -17.71
N PHE A 137 -4.26 13.39 -16.78
CA PHE A 137 -3.54 14.37 -15.96
C PHE A 137 -4.42 15.31 -15.12
N GLY A 138 -5.71 14.98 -14.97
CA GLY A 138 -6.69 15.75 -14.23
C GLY A 138 -6.41 15.75 -12.73
N VAL A 139 -6.77 16.86 -12.09
CA VAL A 139 -6.63 17.07 -10.65
C VAL A 139 -7.95 17.59 -10.10
N GLU A 140 -8.34 17.10 -8.93
CA GLU A 140 -9.42 17.67 -8.13
C GLU A 140 -8.97 17.79 -6.66
N ILE A 141 -9.49 18.80 -5.97
CA ILE A 141 -9.30 18.96 -4.53
C ILE A 141 -10.63 18.83 -3.84
N LEU A 142 -10.77 17.80 -3.00
CA LEU A 142 -11.99 17.50 -2.27
C LEU A 142 -11.87 17.95 -0.83
N ARG A 143 -12.84 18.70 -0.33
CA ARG A 143 -12.92 19.04 1.10
C ARG A 143 -13.48 17.86 1.89
N LEU A 144 -12.73 17.39 2.90
CA LEU A 144 -13.24 16.44 3.89
C LEU A 144 -14.14 17.22 4.86
N LEU A 145 -15.45 16.97 4.78
CA LEU A 145 -16.43 17.41 5.78
C LEU A 145 -16.27 16.61 7.08
#